data_AF-X0T5H7-F1
#
_entry.id   AF-X0T5H7-F1
#
_cell.length_a   1.000
_cell.length_b   1.000
_cell.length_c   1.000
_cell.angle_alpha   90.00
_cell.angle_beta   90.00
_cell.angle_gamma   90.00
#
_symmetry.space_group_name_H-M   'P 1'
#
loop_
_entity.id
_entity.type
_entity.pdbx_description
1 polymer ?
#
loop_
_entity_poly.entity_id
_entity_poly.type
_entity_poly.pdbx_seq_one_letter_code
_entity_poly.pdbx_strand_id
1 'polypeptide(L)'
;KSGELVNKRIFEDLIQYNTSQSIRKYNSALTNNDLNQDENWNIIYLKEVKIVVDKIENYCKYNEKITRIKDFFIIRNGLILINDNIFILKIGKELKIEKNEFFLKVNGNFTKLSETEQSRLKKVYKSKSITLYGYNREDNEGYILYFNKNEFKNQSPSKRNKSLEQKYPTLAKYLRQYEMKLREILINAKENPEDLFYPRRGSFIRRLEEGGKEKLVDLEPFYDNSPKIFFKYISSKNIFGYSTDPYYATSDTYFLWPLANKEIDYLFVIAYLNSKLVSFLYKAK
;
A
#
# COMPACT_ATOMS: atom_id res chain seq x y z
N LYS A 1 0.17 18.91 -48.50
CA LYS A 1 0.88 20.19 -48.20
C LYS A 1 0.11 21.14 -47.25
N SER A 2 -1.18 20.94 -46.94
CA SER A 2 -1.93 21.86 -46.04
C SER A 2 -1.80 21.54 -44.53
N GLY A 3 -1.59 20.27 -44.14
CA GLY A 3 -1.52 19.88 -42.73
C GLY A 3 -0.28 20.37 -41.96
N GLU A 4 0.88 20.47 -42.62
CA GLU A 4 2.12 20.97 -41.97
C GLU A 4 2.03 22.44 -41.60
N LEU A 5 1.42 23.27 -42.45
CA LEU A 5 1.19 24.69 -42.20
C LEU A 5 0.22 24.91 -41.04
N VAL A 6 -0.84 24.10 -40.95
CA VAL A 6 -1.79 24.14 -39.84
C VAL A 6 -1.12 23.77 -38.52
N ASN A 7 -0.32 22.69 -38.51
CA ASN A 7 0.40 22.27 -37.31
C ASN A 7 1.43 23.31 -36.87
N LYS A 8 2.21 23.87 -37.81
CA LYS A 8 3.21 24.90 -37.51
C LYS A 8 2.57 26.13 -36.84
N ARG A 9 1.42 26.56 -37.36
CA ARG A 9 0.68 27.70 -36.82
C ARG A 9 0.15 27.44 -35.41
N ILE A 10 -0.38 26.23 -35.16
CA ILE A 10 -0.79 25.81 -33.81
C ILE A 10 0.42 25.84 -32.85
N PHE A 11 1.61 25.41 -33.27
CA PHE A 11 2.82 25.47 -32.43
C PHE A 11 3.32 26.90 -32.18
N GLU A 12 3.28 27.77 -33.19
CA GLU A 12 3.62 29.19 -33.05
C GLU A 12 2.69 29.90 -32.06
N ASP A 13 1.39 29.61 -32.12
CA ASP A 13 0.40 30.13 -31.17
C ASP A 13 0.70 29.66 -29.73
N LEU A 14 1.12 28.41 -29.54
CA LEU A 14 1.45 27.85 -28.23
C LEU A 14 2.71 28.44 -27.60
N ILE A 15 3.74 28.72 -28.40
CA ILE A 15 5.00 29.35 -27.93
C ILE A 15 4.74 30.78 -27.47
N GLN A 16 3.72 31.45 -28.03
CA GLN A 16 3.34 32.81 -27.69
C GLN A 16 2.28 32.90 -26.57
N TYR A 17 1.99 31.80 -25.87
CA TYR A 17 0.94 31.70 -24.84
C TYR A 17 -0.49 31.99 -25.35
N ASN A 18 -0.72 31.94 -26.66
CA ASN A 18 -2.04 32.14 -27.23
C ASN A 18 -2.87 30.84 -27.16
N THR A 19 -4.17 30.99 -26.89
CA THR A 19 -5.09 29.86 -26.70
C THR A 19 -5.73 29.44 -28.03
N SER A 20 -5.22 28.36 -28.63
CA SER A 20 -5.81 27.77 -29.84
C SER A 20 -7.06 26.92 -29.52
N GLN A 21 -8.15 27.14 -30.26
CA GLN A 21 -9.38 26.33 -30.16
C GLN A 21 -9.20 24.87 -30.61
N SER A 22 -8.10 24.57 -31.32
CA SER A 22 -7.79 23.23 -31.82
C SER A 22 -7.18 22.31 -30.76
N ILE A 23 -6.95 22.80 -29.54
CA ILE A 23 -6.28 22.08 -28.45
C ILE A 23 -7.28 21.81 -27.33
N ARG A 24 -7.51 20.53 -27.04
CA ARG A 24 -8.27 20.12 -25.84
C ARG A 24 -7.37 20.28 -24.61
N LYS A 25 -7.78 21.13 -23.68
CA LYS A 25 -7.12 21.36 -22.39
C LYS A 25 -7.76 20.47 -21.32
N TYR A 26 -6.97 20.07 -20.33
CA TYR A 26 -7.41 19.25 -19.20
C TYR A 26 -6.95 19.88 -17.89
N ASN A 27 -7.78 19.78 -16.86
CA ASN A 27 -7.44 20.21 -15.51
C ASN A 27 -6.55 19.13 -14.87
N SER A 28 -5.36 19.52 -14.43
CA SER A 28 -4.44 18.66 -13.68
C SER A 28 -3.96 19.42 -12.45
N ALA A 29 -4.13 18.79 -11.28
CA ALA A 29 -3.66 19.30 -10.01
C ALA A 29 -2.97 18.17 -9.25
N LEU A 30 -1.78 18.44 -8.69
CA LEU A 30 -1.02 17.45 -7.92
C LEU A 30 -1.61 17.23 -6.52
N THR A 31 -2.32 18.22 -6.00
CA THR A 31 -3.15 18.15 -4.79
C THR A 31 -4.48 18.85 -5.04
N ASN A 32 -5.51 18.60 -4.22
CA ASN A 32 -6.80 19.28 -4.36
C ASN A 32 -6.70 20.81 -4.21
N ASN A 33 -5.66 21.31 -3.55
CA ASN A 33 -5.44 22.74 -3.37
C ASN A 33 -4.79 23.40 -4.60
N ASP A 34 -4.22 22.60 -5.52
CA ASP A 34 -3.59 23.08 -6.76
C ASP A 34 -4.60 23.13 -7.93
N LEU A 35 -5.89 22.89 -7.66
CA LEU A 35 -6.97 23.04 -8.63
C LEU A 35 -7.23 24.53 -8.84
N ASN A 36 -6.48 25.14 -9.76
CA ASN A 36 -6.74 26.48 -10.22
C ASN A 36 -7.56 26.42 -11.53
N GLN A 37 -8.67 27.16 -11.60
CA GLN A 37 -9.60 27.09 -12.74
C GLN A 37 -8.97 27.64 -14.05
N ASP A 38 -7.93 28.46 -13.91
CA ASP A 38 -7.33 29.23 -15.01
C ASP A 38 -5.89 28.79 -15.38
N GLU A 39 -5.24 27.92 -14.60
CA GLU A 39 -3.89 27.44 -14.91
C GLU A 39 -3.92 26.13 -15.72
N ASN A 40 -3.41 26.22 -16.94
CA ASN A 40 -3.55 25.20 -17.97
C ASN A 40 -2.17 24.74 -18.46
N TRP A 41 -1.90 23.45 -18.48
CA TRP A 41 -0.74 22.92 -19.20
C TRP A 41 -1.10 22.55 -20.64
N ASN A 42 -0.27 23.01 -21.57
CA ASN A 42 -0.16 22.43 -22.91
C ASN A 42 0.45 21.04 -22.78
N ILE A 43 -0.33 19.99 -23.01
CA ILE A 43 0.22 18.63 -23.18
C ILE A 43 0.77 18.53 -24.61
N ILE A 44 1.90 19.19 -24.86
CA ILE A 44 2.75 18.79 -25.97
C ILE A 44 3.52 17.57 -25.47
N TYR A 45 3.01 16.38 -25.76
CA TYR A 45 3.84 15.19 -25.70
C TYR A 45 4.87 15.28 -26.82
N LEU A 46 6.02 15.89 -26.52
CA LEU A 46 7.09 16.18 -27.47
C LEU A 46 7.42 14.93 -28.29
N LYS A 47 7.52 15.07 -29.62
CA LYS A 47 7.74 13.94 -30.54
C LYS A 47 9.01 13.16 -30.16
N GLU A 48 10.01 13.86 -29.62
CA GLU A 48 11.25 13.33 -29.09
C GLU A 48 11.00 12.41 -27.89
N VAL A 49 10.15 12.83 -26.94
CA VAL A 49 9.76 12.02 -25.78
C VAL A 49 9.01 10.77 -26.25
N LYS A 50 8.09 10.91 -27.20
CA LYS A 50 7.38 9.76 -27.81
C LYS A 50 8.34 8.75 -28.44
N ILE A 51 9.28 9.21 -29.26
CA ILE A 51 10.27 8.33 -29.91
C ILE A 51 11.08 7.56 -28.88
N VAL A 52 11.47 8.20 -27.79
CA VAL A 52 12.22 7.54 -26.71
C VAL A 52 11.34 6.53 -25.98
N VAL A 53 10.09 6.87 -25.63
CA VAL A 53 9.16 5.95 -24.99
C VAL A 53 8.86 4.73 -25.88
N ASP A 54 8.57 4.94 -27.17
CA ASP A 54 8.31 3.87 -28.12
C ASP A 54 9.53 2.93 -28.26
N LYS A 55 10.75 3.48 -28.28
CA LYS A 55 11.98 2.67 -28.27
C LYS A 55 12.07 1.81 -27.03
N ILE A 56 11.84 2.38 -25.84
CA ILE A 56 11.90 1.65 -24.57
C ILE A 56 10.83 0.54 -24.54
N GLU A 57 9.59 0.84 -24.92
CA GLU A 57 8.50 -0.13 -24.95
C GLU A 57 8.77 -1.28 -25.94
N ASN A 58 9.41 -0.99 -27.06
CA ASN A 58 9.83 -2.01 -28.01
C ASN A 58 10.87 -2.99 -27.42
N TYR A 59 11.81 -2.51 -26.59
CA TYR A 59 12.73 -3.40 -25.87
C TYR A 59 12.05 -4.27 -24.82
N CYS A 60 10.88 -3.85 -24.32
CA CYS A 60 10.08 -4.61 -23.35
C CYS A 60 9.12 -5.62 -24.01
N LYS A 61 9.20 -5.84 -25.33
CA LYS A 61 8.39 -6.83 -26.03
C LYS A 61 8.97 -8.23 -25.86
N TYR A 62 8.15 -9.15 -25.38
CA TYR A 62 8.41 -10.58 -25.35
C TYR A 62 7.30 -11.28 -26.13
N ASN A 63 7.64 -12.14 -27.09
CA ASN A 63 6.67 -12.75 -28.02
C ASN A 63 5.70 -11.72 -28.63
N GLU A 64 6.25 -10.62 -29.15
CA GLU A 64 5.51 -9.49 -29.77
C GLU A 64 4.56 -8.71 -28.83
N LYS A 65 4.48 -9.08 -27.55
CA LYS A 65 3.64 -8.40 -26.55
C LYS A 65 4.50 -7.62 -25.56
N ILE A 66 4.11 -6.37 -25.31
CA ILE A 66 4.73 -5.56 -24.26
C ILE A 66 4.38 -6.18 -22.92
N THR A 67 5.40 -6.59 -22.17
CA THR A 67 5.21 -7.11 -20.82
C THR A 67 5.14 -5.96 -19.83
N ARG A 68 4.18 -6.00 -18.90
CA ARG A 68 3.87 -4.94 -17.94
C ARG A 68 3.98 -5.46 -16.52
N ILE A 69 4.12 -4.55 -15.55
CA ILE A 69 4.14 -4.90 -14.11
C ILE A 69 2.94 -5.76 -13.71
N LYS A 70 1.74 -5.46 -14.24
CA LYS A 70 0.51 -6.21 -13.96
C LYS A 70 0.57 -7.68 -14.41
N ASP A 71 1.48 -8.04 -15.31
CA ASP A 71 1.65 -9.41 -15.81
C ASP A 71 2.50 -10.26 -14.84
N PHE A 72 3.13 -9.62 -13.84
CA PHE A 72 3.92 -10.25 -12.79
C PHE A 72 3.33 -10.05 -11.39
N PHE A 73 2.66 -8.92 -11.15
CA PHE A 73 2.24 -8.51 -9.81
C PHE A 73 0.78 -8.08 -9.73
N ILE A 74 0.17 -8.35 -8.58
CA ILE A 74 -1.06 -7.74 -8.10
C ILE A 74 -0.68 -6.59 -7.16
N ILE A 75 -1.23 -5.40 -7.44
CA ILE A 75 -1.08 -4.24 -6.55
C ILE A 75 -2.15 -4.31 -5.47
N ARG A 76 -1.73 -4.16 -4.21
CA ARG A 76 -2.63 -4.05 -3.06
C ARG A 76 -2.18 -2.98 -2.09
N ASN A 77 -3.16 -2.33 -1.48
CA ASN A 77 -2.93 -1.43 -0.37
C ASN A 77 -2.34 -2.20 0.81
N GLY A 78 -1.63 -1.48 1.68
CA GLY A 78 -1.28 -1.96 3.00
C GLY A 78 -2.52 -2.18 3.86
N LEU A 79 -2.30 -2.37 5.15
CA LEU A 79 -3.35 -2.70 6.08
C LEU A 79 -4.35 -1.54 6.17
N ILE A 80 -5.60 -1.83 5.82
CA ILE A 80 -6.74 -0.95 6.06
C ILE A 80 -7.35 -1.40 7.37
N LEU A 81 -7.11 -0.61 8.43
CA LEU A 81 -7.64 -0.94 9.74
C LEU A 81 -9.05 -0.39 9.90
N ILE A 82 -9.85 -1.10 10.69
CA ILE A 82 -11.19 -0.62 11.05
C ILE A 82 -11.14 0.66 11.90
N ASN A 83 -10.08 0.82 12.71
CA ASN A 83 -9.82 2.02 13.48
C ASN A 83 -8.34 2.13 13.86
N ASP A 84 -7.59 2.98 13.17
CA ASP A 84 -6.15 3.18 13.42
C ASP A 84 -5.86 3.58 14.88
N ASN A 85 -6.71 4.42 15.50
CA ASN A 85 -6.48 4.91 16.86
C ASN A 85 -6.62 3.83 17.95
N ILE A 86 -7.28 2.71 17.63
CA ILE A 86 -7.43 1.59 18.57
C ILE A 86 -6.35 0.54 18.30
N PHE A 87 -6.07 0.25 17.02
CA PHE A 87 -5.21 -0.87 16.65
C PHE A 87 -3.75 -0.49 16.43
N ILE A 88 -3.41 0.79 16.28
CA ILE A 88 -2.03 1.29 16.24
C ILE A 88 -1.70 1.94 17.59
N LEU A 89 -0.90 1.24 18.38
CA LEU A 89 -0.48 1.66 19.70
C LEU A 89 0.74 2.58 19.61
N LYS A 90 0.62 3.80 20.13
CA LYS A 90 1.72 4.75 20.15
C LYS A 90 2.52 4.62 21.44
N ILE A 91 3.85 4.66 21.30
CA ILE A 91 4.76 4.70 22.44
C ILE A 91 4.51 6.01 23.22
N GLY A 92 4.42 5.92 24.54
CA GLY A 92 4.13 7.04 25.44
C GLY A 92 2.64 7.34 25.63
N LYS A 93 1.75 6.73 24.84
CA LYS A 93 0.30 6.94 24.94
C LYS A 93 -0.43 5.66 25.34
N GLU A 94 -0.58 4.71 24.42
CA GLU A 94 -1.16 3.39 24.70
C GLU A 94 -0.10 2.39 25.15
N LEU A 95 1.13 2.52 24.67
CA LEU A 95 2.22 1.56 24.91
C LEU A 95 3.38 2.22 25.64
N LYS A 96 3.98 1.52 26.60
CA LYS A 96 5.24 1.90 27.26
C LYS A 96 6.23 0.75 27.09
N ILE A 97 7.49 1.07 26.80
CA ILE A 97 8.56 0.08 26.62
C ILE A 97 9.69 0.43 27.59
N GLU A 98 10.02 -0.49 28.51
CA GLU A 98 11.07 -0.31 29.52
C GLU A 98 11.93 -1.56 29.59
N LYS A 99 13.26 -1.44 29.39
CA LYS A 99 14.19 -2.57 29.46
C LYS A 99 13.73 -3.80 28.64
N ASN A 100 13.23 -3.57 27.42
CA ASN A 100 12.63 -4.57 26.52
C ASN A 100 11.30 -5.20 26.99
N GLU A 101 10.71 -4.71 28.07
CA GLU A 101 9.38 -5.13 28.50
C GLU A 101 8.32 -4.17 27.97
N PHE A 102 7.21 -4.74 27.49
CA PHE A 102 6.10 -3.97 26.94
C PHE A 102 4.97 -3.88 27.95
N PHE A 103 4.43 -2.68 28.14
CA PHE A 103 3.27 -2.41 28.98
C PHE A 103 2.19 -1.72 28.15
N LEU A 104 0.96 -2.21 28.25
CA LEU A 104 -0.21 -1.69 27.57
C LEU A 104 -1.13 -0.96 28.54
N LYS A 105 -1.59 0.22 28.16
CA LYS A 105 -2.53 1.01 28.95
C LYS A 105 -3.95 0.46 28.81
N VAL A 106 -4.47 -0.11 29.89
CA VAL A 106 -5.82 -0.66 30.00
C VAL A 106 -6.57 0.11 31.07
N ASN A 107 -7.71 0.71 30.74
CA ASN A 107 -8.53 1.52 31.66
C ASN A 107 -7.72 2.55 32.47
N GLY A 108 -6.72 3.18 31.83
CA GLY A 108 -5.86 4.18 32.47
C GLY A 108 -4.55 3.65 33.06
N ASN A 109 -4.45 2.35 33.34
CA ASN A 109 -3.31 1.74 34.03
C ASN A 109 -2.43 0.91 33.07
N PHE A 110 -1.11 1.01 33.21
CA PHE A 110 -0.18 0.21 32.42
C PHE A 110 -0.06 -1.21 32.98
N THR A 111 -0.39 -2.20 32.15
CA THR A 111 -0.29 -3.63 32.48
C THR A 111 0.79 -4.26 31.62
N LYS A 112 1.68 -5.06 32.22
CA LYS A 112 2.75 -5.77 31.51
C LYS A 112 2.17 -6.82 30.57
N LEU A 113 2.72 -6.88 29.35
CA LEU A 113 2.39 -7.90 28.36
C LEU A 113 3.29 -9.13 28.55
N SER A 114 2.69 -10.32 28.44
CA SER A 114 3.44 -11.57 28.33
C SER A 114 4.21 -11.65 27.00
N GLU A 115 5.24 -12.49 26.91
CA GLU A 115 5.99 -12.71 25.66
C GLU A 115 5.07 -13.14 24.50
N THR A 116 4.10 -14.00 24.80
CA THR A 116 3.08 -14.46 23.84
C THR A 116 2.26 -13.30 23.29
N GLU A 117 1.87 -12.35 24.13
CA GLU A 117 1.15 -11.13 23.70
C GLU A 117 2.05 -10.16 22.95
N GLN A 118 3.31 -10.00 23.38
CA GLN A 118 4.29 -9.17 22.68
C GLN A 118 4.50 -9.64 21.25
N SER A 119 4.45 -10.96 20.98
CA SER A 119 4.54 -11.50 19.62
C SER A 119 3.43 -11.03 18.67
N ARG A 120 2.31 -10.51 19.21
CA ARG A 120 1.20 -9.92 18.44
C ARG A 120 1.39 -8.44 18.16
N LEU A 121 2.39 -7.79 18.75
CA LEU A 121 2.75 -6.41 18.45
C LEU A 121 3.73 -6.38 17.28
N LYS A 122 3.36 -5.70 16.20
CA LYS A 122 4.23 -5.57 15.02
C LYS A 122 4.49 -4.09 14.76
N LYS A 123 5.74 -3.70 14.47
CA LYS A 123 6.02 -2.32 14.05
C LYS A 123 5.25 -2.02 12.77
N VAL A 124 4.55 -0.89 12.73
CA VAL A 124 3.80 -0.43 11.56
C VAL A 124 4.36 0.88 11.05
N TYR A 125 4.41 1.00 9.72
CA TYR A 125 5.03 2.12 9.03
C TYR A 125 4.01 2.86 8.18
N LYS A 126 4.30 4.13 7.91
CA LYS A 126 3.62 4.92 6.88
C LYS A 126 4.49 5.04 5.65
N SER A 127 3.86 5.44 4.55
CA SER A 127 4.51 5.64 3.26
C SER A 127 5.71 6.58 3.33
N LYS A 128 5.70 7.58 4.24
CA LYS A 128 6.82 8.51 4.47
C LYS A 128 8.16 7.83 4.80
N SER A 129 8.13 6.66 5.44
CA SER A 129 9.32 5.90 5.85
C SER A 129 10.04 5.24 4.68
N ILE A 130 9.37 5.10 3.52
CA ILE A 130 9.89 4.40 2.35
C ILE A 130 11.05 5.18 1.75
N THR A 131 12.16 4.49 1.54
CA THR A 131 13.37 5.01 0.90
C THR A 131 13.70 4.18 -0.34
N LEU A 132 14.68 4.64 -1.14
CA LEU A 132 15.17 3.85 -2.27
C LEU A 132 15.70 2.52 -1.76
N TYR A 133 15.19 1.42 -2.32
CA TYR A 133 15.59 0.04 -1.99
C TYR A 133 15.25 -0.44 -0.57
N GLY A 134 14.55 0.35 0.23
CA GLY A 134 14.27 0.00 1.62
C GLY A 134 13.31 0.96 2.33
N TYR A 135 13.51 1.10 3.62
CA TYR A 135 12.75 2.01 4.48
C TYR A 135 13.55 2.40 5.71
N ASN A 136 13.20 3.53 6.31
CA ASN A 136 13.74 3.95 7.60
C ASN A 136 13.05 3.17 8.73
N ARG A 137 13.80 2.27 9.38
CA ARG A 137 13.30 1.42 10.48
C ARG A 137 12.91 2.19 11.74
N GLU A 138 13.47 3.38 11.92
CA GLU A 138 13.19 4.23 13.08
C GLU A 138 11.92 5.08 12.88
N ASP A 139 11.54 5.40 11.64
CA ASP A 139 10.33 6.18 11.32
C ASP A 139 9.08 5.28 11.25
N ASN A 140 8.80 4.59 12.36
CA ASN A 140 7.58 3.81 12.55
C ASN A 140 6.49 4.66 13.23
N GLU A 141 5.22 4.34 12.97
CA GLU A 141 4.07 5.02 13.55
C GLU A 141 3.65 4.43 14.92
N GLY A 142 4.32 3.37 15.35
CA GLY A 142 4.01 2.61 16.56
C GLY A 142 3.90 1.11 16.28
N TYR A 143 3.09 0.44 17.11
CA TYR A 143 2.89 -1.00 17.04
C TYR A 143 1.44 -1.32 16.70
N ILE A 144 1.22 -2.09 15.65
CA ILE A 144 -0.09 -2.64 15.34
C ILE A 144 -0.38 -3.87 16.20
N LEU A 145 -1.61 -3.96 16.72
CA LEU A 145 -2.20 -5.17 17.28
C LEU A 145 -2.56 -6.16 16.16
N TYR A 146 -1.83 -7.27 16.07
CA TYR A 146 -1.90 -8.19 14.95
C TYR A 146 -2.20 -9.63 15.37
N PHE A 147 -3.47 -10.03 15.30
CA PHE A 147 -3.92 -11.39 15.57
C PHE A 147 -4.00 -12.20 14.27
N ASN A 148 -3.39 -13.39 14.22
CA ASN A 148 -3.41 -14.25 13.04
C ASN A 148 -4.78 -14.95 12.94
N LYS A 149 -5.53 -14.69 11.86
CA LYS A 149 -6.86 -15.29 11.67
C LYS A 149 -6.81 -16.79 11.39
N ASN A 150 -5.70 -17.27 10.81
CA ASN A 150 -5.55 -18.69 10.46
C ASN A 150 -5.42 -19.60 11.68
N GLU A 151 -4.92 -19.06 12.81
CA GLU A 151 -4.78 -19.82 14.06
C GLU A 151 -6.13 -20.37 14.57
N PHE A 152 -7.24 -19.69 14.26
CA PHE A 152 -8.57 -20.03 14.76
C PHE A 152 -9.62 -20.23 13.66
N LYS A 153 -9.19 -20.44 12.41
CA LYS A 153 -10.05 -20.43 11.22
C LYS A 153 -11.21 -21.45 11.26
N ASN A 154 -11.04 -22.55 11.97
CA ASN A 154 -12.03 -23.63 12.07
C ASN A 154 -12.99 -23.48 13.28
N GLN A 155 -12.90 -22.40 14.03
CA GLN A 155 -13.71 -22.17 15.22
C GLN A 155 -14.87 -21.23 14.93
N SER A 156 -16.00 -21.43 15.62
CA SER A 156 -17.08 -20.42 15.62
C SER A 156 -16.57 -19.11 16.23
N PRO A 157 -17.13 -17.94 15.85
CA PRO A 157 -16.70 -16.65 16.38
C PRO A 157 -16.67 -16.59 17.92
N SER A 158 -17.68 -17.17 18.59
CA SER A 158 -17.75 -17.22 20.06
C SER A 158 -16.64 -18.04 20.69
N LYS A 159 -16.31 -19.22 20.13
CA LYS A 159 -15.23 -20.07 20.61
C LYS A 159 -13.87 -19.40 20.40
N ARG A 160 -13.67 -18.84 19.20
CA ARG A 160 -12.46 -18.09 18.85
C ARG A 160 -12.21 -16.91 19.79
N ASN A 161 -13.24 -16.10 20.07
CA ASN A 161 -13.10 -14.94 20.95
C ASN A 161 -12.74 -15.37 22.38
N LYS A 162 -13.35 -16.44 22.91
CA LYS A 162 -12.96 -17.02 24.20
C LYS A 162 -11.51 -17.52 24.21
N SER A 163 -11.07 -18.20 23.15
CA SER A 163 -9.67 -18.65 23.04
C SER A 163 -8.68 -17.49 22.97
N LEU A 164 -9.02 -16.41 22.25
CA LEU A 164 -8.21 -15.19 22.20
C LEU A 164 -8.11 -14.51 23.56
N GLU A 165 -9.21 -14.43 24.32
CA GLU A 165 -9.22 -13.87 25.67
C GLU A 165 -8.38 -14.68 26.66
N GLN A 166 -8.39 -16.01 26.53
CA GLN A 166 -7.55 -16.88 27.36
C GLN A 166 -6.07 -16.76 26.99
N LYS A 167 -5.75 -16.71 25.70
CA LYS A 167 -4.37 -16.70 25.21
C LYS A 167 -3.70 -15.32 25.30
N TYR A 168 -4.48 -14.25 25.12
CA TYR A 168 -4.00 -12.87 25.08
C TYR A 168 -4.81 -11.96 26.01
N PRO A 169 -4.83 -12.24 27.32
CA PRO A 169 -5.77 -11.64 28.27
C PRO A 169 -5.66 -10.12 28.41
N THR A 170 -4.44 -9.57 28.36
CA THR A 170 -4.20 -8.12 28.49
C THR A 170 -4.59 -7.41 27.20
N LEU A 171 -4.22 -7.97 26.04
CA LEU A 171 -4.64 -7.42 24.74
C LEU A 171 -6.16 -7.47 24.57
N ALA A 172 -6.80 -8.54 25.02
CA ALA A 172 -8.25 -8.67 24.99
C ALA A 172 -8.93 -7.65 25.90
N LYS A 173 -8.46 -7.45 27.13
CA LYS A 173 -8.96 -6.40 28.04
C LYS A 173 -8.84 -5.02 27.41
N TYR A 174 -7.71 -4.72 26.76
CA TYR A 174 -7.53 -3.46 26.04
C TYR A 174 -8.59 -3.27 24.95
N LEU A 175 -8.84 -4.26 24.08
CA LEU A 175 -9.84 -4.13 23.02
C LEU A 175 -11.26 -4.04 23.57
N ARG A 176 -11.58 -4.76 24.64
CA ARG A 176 -12.90 -4.74 25.29
C ARG A 176 -13.29 -3.36 25.81
N GLN A 177 -12.33 -2.51 26.20
CA GLN A 177 -12.63 -1.12 26.61
C GLN A 177 -13.22 -0.28 25.45
N TYR A 178 -13.08 -0.74 24.21
CA TYR A 178 -13.64 -0.11 23.00
C TYR A 178 -14.75 -0.92 22.35
N GLU A 179 -15.27 -1.97 23.00
CA GLU A 179 -16.16 -2.96 22.37
C GLU A 179 -17.37 -2.32 21.68
N MET A 180 -18.11 -1.46 22.37
CA MET A 180 -19.32 -0.83 21.81
C MET A 180 -18.99 -0.07 20.51
N LYS A 181 -17.93 0.73 20.54
CA LYS A 181 -17.47 1.52 19.38
C LYS A 181 -17.02 0.62 18.24
N LEU A 182 -16.27 -0.46 18.53
CA LEU A 182 -15.80 -1.38 17.50
C LEU A 182 -16.95 -2.14 16.84
N ARG A 183 -17.94 -2.61 17.63
CA ARG A 183 -19.15 -3.27 17.11
C ARG A 183 -19.91 -2.34 16.16
N GLU A 184 -20.11 -1.08 16.55
CA GLU A 184 -20.79 -0.09 15.71
C GLU A 184 -20.05 0.12 14.38
N ILE A 185 -18.73 0.28 14.40
CA ILE A 185 -17.95 0.44 13.16
C ILE A 185 -18.06 -0.82 12.28
N LEU A 186 -18.01 -2.02 12.85
CA LEU A 186 -18.16 -3.28 12.11
C LEU A 186 -19.53 -3.37 11.43
N ILE A 187 -20.62 -3.04 12.15
CA ILE A 187 -21.98 -3.02 11.61
C ILE A 187 -22.08 -2.03 10.45
N ASN A 188 -21.59 -0.80 10.63
CA ASN A 188 -21.63 0.24 9.59
C ASN A 188 -20.81 -0.15 8.36
N ALA A 189 -19.74 -0.92 8.57
CA ALA A 189 -18.93 -1.49 7.52
C ALA A 189 -19.61 -2.69 6.82
N LYS A 190 -20.70 -3.26 7.34
CA LYS A 190 -21.31 -4.54 6.90
C LYS A 190 -20.40 -5.75 7.10
N GLU A 191 -19.61 -5.72 8.18
CA GLU A 191 -18.76 -6.84 8.64
C GLU A 191 -19.42 -7.56 9.83
N ASN A 192 -18.86 -8.72 10.23
CA ASN A 192 -19.35 -9.43 11.42
C ASN A 192 -19.00 -8.64 12.71
N PRO A 193 -19.98 -8.24 13.54
CA PRO A 193 -19.73 -7.50 14.79
C PRO A 193 -18.91 -8.27 15.83
N GLU A 194 -18.80 -9.59 15.71
CA GLU A 194 -17.98 -10.44 16.59
C GLU A 194 -16.50 -10.51 16.20
N ASP A 195 -16.09 -9.93 15.05
CA ASP A 195 -14.69 -9.92 14.56
C ASP A 195 -13.85 -8.79 15.21
N LEU A 196 -14.08 -8.48 16.49
CA LEU A 196 -13.41 -7.39 17.24
C LEU A 196 -11.88 -7.48 17.25
N PHE A 197 -11.34 -8.68 17.15
CA PHE A 197 -9.89 -8.95 17.17
C PHE A 197 -9.24 -8.93 15.79
N TYR A 198 -10.02 -8.81 14.71
CA TYR A 198 -9.52 -8.87 13.34
C TYR A 198 -9.76 -7.54 12.64
N PRO A 199 -8.85 -6.58 12.81
CA PRO A 199 -9.15 -5.20 12.47
C PRO A 199 -9.03 -4.87 10.99
N ARG A 200 -9.33 -5.77 10.03
CA ARG A 200 -8.72 -5.66 8.69
C ARG A 200 -9.64 -5.95 7.51
N ARG A 201 -9.50 -5.10 6.49
CA ARG A 201 -9.96 -5.33 5.11
C ARG A 201 -8.77 -5.48 4.17
N GLY A 202 -8.98 -6.18 3.06
CA GLY A 202 -7.94 -6.35 2.03
C GLY A 202 -6.84 -7.35 2.39
N SER A 203 -7.01 -8.16 3.45
CA SER A 203 -6.09 -9.25 3.80
C SER A 203 -6.10 -10.38 2.78
N PHE A 204 -7.09 -10.44 1.88
CA PHE A 204 -7.19 -11.50 0.89
C PHE A 204 -7.03 -10.99 -0.53
N ILE A 205 -6.37 -11.80 -1.37
CA ILE A 205 -6.31 -11.61 -2.81
C ILE A 205 -6.87 -12.83 -3.52
N ARG A 206 -7.54 -12.61 -4.65
CA ARG A 206 -7.87 -13.70 -5.57
C ARG A 206 -6.64 -13.97 -6.43
N ARG A 207 -6.17 -15.21 -6.43
CA ARG A 207 -5.15 -15.71 -7.35
C ARG A 207 -5.78 -16.74 -8.27
N LEU A 208 -5.50 -16.64 -9.56
CA LEU A 208 -5.80 -17.70 -10.52
C LEU A 208 -4.74 -18.79 -10.36
N GLU A 209 -5.17 -20.02 -10.11
CA GLU A 209 -4.31 -21.21 -10.14
C GLU A 209 -4.27 -21.82 -11.55
N GLU A 210 -3.33 -22.76 -11.77
CA GLU A 210 -3.28 -23.58 -12.98
C GLU A 210 -4.62 -24.29 -13.20
N GLY A 211 -5.18 -24.15 -14.40
CA GLY A 211 -6.52 -24.64 -14.74
C GLY A 211 -7.65 -23.61 -14.52
N GLY A 212 -7.34 -22.35 -14.22
CA GLY A 212 -8.30 -21.24 -14.24
C GLY A 212 -9.20 -21.13 -13.00
N LYS A 213 -8.93 -21.90 -11.95
CA LYS A 213 -9.67 -21.80 -10.68
C LYS A 213 -9.17 -20.60 -9.87
N GLU A 214 -10.08 -19.77 -9.40
CA GLU A 214 -9.76 -18.69 -8.47
C GLU A 214 -9.64 -19.22 -7.04
N LYS A 215 -8.52 -18.90 -6.38
CA LYS A 215 -8.28 -19.17 -4.97
C LYS A 215 -8.11 -17.87 -4.20
N LEU A 216 -8.79 -17.80 -3.06
CA LEU A 216 -8.62 -16.70 -2.13
C LEU A 216 -7.38 -16.98 -1.26
N VAL A 217 -6.36 -16.14 -1.37
CA VAL A 217 -5.09 -16.23 -0.65
C VAL A 217 -5.02 -15.16 0.40
N ASP A 218 -4.71 -15.57 1.63
CA ASP A 218 -4.44 -14.67 2.74
C ASP A 218 -3.04 -14.07 2.62
N LEU A 219 -2.95 -12.74 2.60
CA LEU A 219 -1.72 -11.96 2.57
C LEU A 219 -1.05 -11.88 3.94
N GLU A 220 -1.76 -12.20 5.03
CA GLU A 220 -1.21 -12.08 6.38
C GLU A 220 0.17 -12.74 6.54
N PRO A 221 0.39 -14.00 6.10
CA PRO A 221 1.71 -14.64 6.20
C PRO A 221 2.79 -14.01 5.32
N PHE A 222 2.40 -13.31 4.26
CA PHE A 222 3.33 -12.68 3.31
C PHE A 222 3.99 -11.43 3.91
N TYR A 223 3.27 -10.69 4.76
CA TYR A 223 3.86 -9.55 5.48
C TYR A 223 4.99 -9.97 6.42
N ASP A 224 4.89 -11.15 7.04
CA ASP A 224 5.90 -11.70 7.93
C ASP A 224 7.08 -12.29 7.16
N ASN A 225 6.83 -13.17 6.18
CA ASN A 225 7.84 -14.14 5.74
C ASN A 225 8.25 -14.05 4.26
N SER A 226 7.62 -13.20 3.45
CA SER A 226 7.89 -13.13 2.01
C SER A 226 8.74 -11.91 1.65
N PRO A 227 9.56 -11.94 0.59
CA PRO A 227 10.07 -10.72 -0.01
C PRO A 227 8.92 -9.83 -0.49
N LYS A 228 9.02 -8.53 -0.27
CA LYS A 228 7.97 -7.58 -0.68
C LYS A 228 8.56 -6.28 -1.20
N ILE A 229 7.99 -5.78 -2.29
CA ILE A 229 8.25 -4.44 -2.83
C ILE A 229 7.07 -3.56 -2.46
N PHE A 230 7.35 -2.35 -1.99
CA PHE A 230 6.33 -1.41 -1.55
C PHE A 230 6.66 0.02 -1.95
N PHE A 231 5.62 0.84 -2.11
CA PHE A 231 5.73 2.21 -2.60
C PHE A 231 4.58 3.07 -2.09
N LYS A 232 4.73 4.39 -2.19
CA LYS A 232 3.72 5.34 -1.73
C LYS A 232 2.51 5.31 -2.66
N TYR A 233 1.30 5.37 -2.11
CA TYR A 233 0.08 5.47 -2.91
C TYR A 233 0.08 6.74 -3.79
N ILE A 234 0.47 7.87 -3.20
CA ILE A 234 0.58 9.16 -3.87
C ILE A 234 2.01 9.65 -3.75
N SER A 235 2.67 9.89 -4.88
CA SER A 235 4.01 10.47 -4.90
C SER A 235 4.33 11.17 -6.22
N SER A 236 5.07 12.28 -6.16
CA SER A 236 5.70 12.90 -7.33
C SER A 236 7.04 12.24 -7.70
N LYS A 237 7.48 11.25 -6.91
CA LYS A 237 8.75 10.55 -7.09
C LYS A 237 8.51 9.05 -7.23
N ASN A 238 9.29 8.44 -8.10
CA ASN A 238 9.27 7.02 -8.35
C ASN A 238 10.21 6.30 -7.37
N ILE A 239 9.76 6.10 -6.13
CA ILE A 239 10.56 5.48 -5.05
C ILE A 239 9.85 4.21 -4.59
N PHE A 240 10.55 3.09 -4.74
CA PHE A 240 10.13 1.79 -4.24
C PHE A 240 11.11 1.30 -3.17
N GLY A 241 10.55 0.86 -2.06
CA GLY A 241 11.24 0.13 -1.00
C GLY A 241 11.13 -1.38 -1.19
N TYR A 242 12.02 -2.09 -0.51
CA TYR A 242 12.08 -3.54 -0.51
C TYR A 242 12.44 -4.07 0.88
N SER A 243 11.89 -5.23 1.25
CA SER A 243 12.26 -5.92 2.48
C SER A 243 12.02 -7.42 2.37
N THR A 244 12.95 -8.20 2.91
CA THR A 244 12.75 -9.62 3.27
C THR A 244 12.23 -9.78 4.69
N ASP A 245 12.51 -8.81 5.56
CA ASP A 245 12.08 -8.80 6.97
C ASP A 245 10.59 -8.43 7.09
N PRO A 246 9.95 -8.74 8.23
CA PRO A 246 8.58 -8.30 8.52
C PRO A 246 8.40 -6.80 8.34
N TYR A 247 7.45 -6.41 7.49
CA TYR A 247 7.14 -5.00 7.23
C TYR A 247 5.64 -4.84 7.03
N TYR A 248 5.04 -4.07 7.92
CA TYR A 248 3.62 -3.76 7.92
C TYR A 248 3.46 -2.28 7.67
N ALA A 249 2.59 -1.91 6.75
CA ALA A 249 2.31 -0.52 6.48
C ALA A 249 0.81 -0.25 6.39
N THR A 250 0.44 0.99 6.66
CA THR A 250 -0.93 1.47 6.54
C THR A 250 -1.37 1.60 5.08
N SER A 251 -2.64 1.95 4.87
CA SER A 251 -3.30 2.02 3.56
C SER A 251 -2.69 3.02 2.57
N ASP A 252 -1.87 3.96 3.05
CA ASP A 252 -1.12 4.93 2.24
C ASP A 252 0.10 4.32 1.51
N THR A 253 0.40 3.04 1.79
CA THR A 253 1.46 2.27 1.15
C THR A 253 0.85 1.19 0.28
N TYR A 254 1.38 0.99 -0.92
CA TYR A 254 1.04 -0.10 -1.83
C TYR A 254 2.13 -1.16 -1.86
N PHE A 255 1.72 -2.40 -2.08
CA PHE A 255 2.57 -3.58 -2.18
C PHE A 255 2.42 -4.20 -3.57
N LEU A 256 3.52 -4.71 -4.11
CA LEU A 256 3.55 -5.57 -5.28
C LEU A 256 3.64 -7.04 -4.83
N TRP A 257 2.52 -7.76 -4.94
CA TRP A 257 2.48 -9.19 -4.63
C TRP A 257 2.60 -10.01 -5.91
N PRO A 258 3.48 -11.02 -5.97
CA PRO A 258 3.61 -11.83 -7.16
C PRO A 258 2.31 -12.56 -7.50
N LEU A 259 2.02 -12.67 -8.79
CA LEU A 259 1.02 -13.60 -9.32
C LEU A 259 1.46 -15.04 -9.06
N ALA A 260 0.51 -15.98 -9.06
CA ALA A 260 0.81 -17.39 -8.91
C ALA A 260 1.78 -17.85 -10.02
N ASN A 261 2.72 -18.73 -9.65
CA ASN A 261 3.67 -19.37 -10.55
C ASN A 261 4.57 -18.39 -11.33
N LYS A 262 4.78 -17.18 -10.79
CA LYS A 262 5.77 -16.23 -11.29
C LYS A 262 6.98 -16.21 -10.36
N GLU A 263 8.11 -16.66 -10.89
CA GLU A 263 9.40 -16.41 -10.26
C GLU A 263 9.79 -14.96 -10.50
N ILE A 264 10.15 -14.28 -9.41
CA ILE A 264 10.49 -12.86 -9.42
C ILE A 264 11.94 -12.72 -8.97
N ASP A 265 12.78 -12.18 -9.84
CA ASP A 265 14.06 -11.61 -9.42
C ASP A 265 13.79 -10.25 -8.75
N TYR A 266 13.58 -10.28 -7.44
CA TYR A 266 13.23 -9.09 -6.67
C TYR A 266 14.32 -8.02 -6.72
N LEU A 267 15.60 -8.43 -6.78
CA LEU A 267 16.73 -7.50 -6.80
C LEU A 267 16.81 -6.78 -8.15
N PHE A 268 16.63 -7.50 -9.26
CA PHE A 268 16.51 -6.88 -10.56
C PHE A 268 15.29 -5.96 -10.63
N VAL A 269 14.12 -6.43 -10.19
CA VAL A 269 12.88 -5.64 -10.27
C VAL A 269 12.98 -4.36 -9.44
N ILE A 270 13.52 -4.41 -8.21
CA ILE A 270 13.66 -3.19 -7.40
C ILE A 270 14.69 -2.22 -7.99
N ALA A 271 15.77 -2.73 -8.61
CA ALA A 271 16.75 -1.91 -9.32
C ALA A 271 16.13 -1.22 -10.54
N TYR A 272 15.37 -1.97 -11.34
CA TYR A 272 14.65 -1.46 -12.50
C TYR A 272 13.61 -0.41 -12.10
N LEU A 273 12.75 -0.71 -11.12
CA LEU A 273 11.68 0.19 -10.67
C LEU A 273 12.22 1.52 -10.12
N ASN A 274 13.37 1.52 -9.46
CA ASN A 274 14.02 2.75 -8.97
C ASN A 274 14.97 3.40 -9.98
N SER A 275 15.05 2.89 -11.21
CA SER A 275 15.98 3.43 -12.22
C SER A 275 15.56 4.80 -12.76
N LYS A 276 16.52 5.52 -13.34
CA LYS A 276 16.25 6.75 -14.10
C LYS A 276 15.33 6.50 -15.29
N LEU A 277 15.36 5.29 -15.87
CA LEU A 277 14.52 4.90 -16.99
C LEU A 277 13.04 4.89 -16.59
N VAL A 278 12.69 4.18 -15.52
CA VAL A 278 11.30 4.14 -15.02
C VAL A 278 10.88 5.50 -14.49
N SER A 279 11.78 6.24 -13.85
CA SER A 279 11.51 7.62 -13.43
C SER A 279 11.21 8.56 -14.59
N PHE A 280 11.87 8.39 -15.74
CA PHE A 280 11.56 9.10 -16.97
C PHE A 280 10.18 8.70 -17.50
N LEU A 281 9.92 7.40 -17.62
CA LEU A 281 8.61 6.89 -18.09
C LEU A 281 7.45 7.37 -17.22
N TYR A 282 7.64 7.42 -15.89
CA TYR A 282 6.65 7.89 -14.93
C TYR A 282 6.34 9.39 -15.07
N LYS A 283 7.30 10.20 -15.50
CA LYS A 283 7.10 11.64 -15.74
C LYS A 283 6.62 11.95 -17.16
N ALA A 284 6.96 11.10 -18.10
CA ALA A 284 6.61 11.28 -19.51
C ALA A 284 5.12 10.96 -19.76
N LYS A 285 4.51 10.09 -18.97
CA LYS A 285 3.10 9.70 -19.08
C LYS A 285 2.26 10.33 -17.97
#